data_AF-A0A077X415-F1
#
_entry.id   AF-A0A077X415-F1
#
_cell.length_a   1.000
_cell.length_b   1.000
_cell.length_c   1.000
_cell.angle_alpha   90.00
_cell.angle_beta   90.00
_cell.angle_gamma   90.00
#
_symmetry.space_group_name_H-M   'P 1'
#
loop_
_entity.id
_entity.type
_entity.pdbx_description
1 polymer ?
#
loop_
_entity_poly.entity_id
_entity_poly.type
_entity_poly.pdbx_seq_one_letter_code
_entity_poly.pdbx_strand_id
1 'polypeptide(L)'
;MTLESVLRSANEAASAAFDIALWDGDDYAKPKLQKVLELCKDLRQRTYYLDYFRIRRKVGTDNVIWLQRAIQRINLAIFTAAIWNDDTQDLEEACKDYFTKVIPRSIECTDKVVDAYLEIRIQLAYREILARMETTEEVDAMQVINSYCPDKLINYNLPANKSGKQNVLPRAQHIIDQFYSKVQNIPEDMERHFPKRLECVMELEKLYTYAFMQQLIESPDESIPSAPVTQPEQKDVPDSNVSTTTPADSASQSSFKEYKDDGSDYQLDEDEDEEDDSTRSESNNSSSNKRQVSAIEKDLLPITDDRTTTRKHDTAQSNQGKEKLRKLTVRWTSEENDAFKKGYQEFGFGRWGEIKKKYSKELGNRTFQQLKDKARTIARALKKDGQPLGIWEPALRQAT
;
A
#
# COMPACT_ATOMS: atom_id res chain seq x y z
N MET A 1 -4.40 28.43 -11.69
CA MET A 1 -4.93 27.11 -11.31
C MET A 1 -4.61 26.88 -9.84
N THR A 2 -5.57 26.48 -9.00
CA THR A 2 -5.30 26.27 -7.56
C THR A 2 -4.59 24.93 -7.35
N LEU A 3 -3.76 24.80 -6.31
CA LEU A 3 -3.09 23.52 -5.98
C LEU A 3 -4.09 22.36 -5.83
N GLU A 4 -5.24 22.63 -5.21
CA GLU A 4 -6.31 21.63 -5.08
C GLU A 4 -6.86 21.17 -6.43
N SER A 5 -7.05 22.09 -7.38
CA SER A 5 -7.53 21.74 -8.73
C SER A 5 -6.52 20.89 -9.52
N VAL A 6 -5.22 21.13 -9.34
CA VAL A 6 -4.15 20.29 -9.91
C VAL A 6 -4.23 18.88 -9.33
N LEU A 7 -4.35 18.76 -8.00
CA LEU A 7 -4.42 17.45 -7.32
C LEU A 7 -5.67 16.66 -7.70
N ARG A 8 -6.82 17.32 -7.84
CA ARG A 8 -8.06 16.67 -8.32
C ARG A 8 -7.86 16.13 -9.74
N SER A 9 -7.34 16.97 -10.65
CA SER A 9 -7.09 16.59 -12.04
C SER A 9 -6.08 15.44 -12.16
N ALA A 10 -5.01 15.48 -11.38
CA ALA A 10 -4.00 14.42 -11.35
C ALA A 10 -4.57 13.11 -10.77
N ASN A 11 -5.36 13.20 -9.70
CA ASN A 11 -6.02 12.03 -9.13
C ASN A 11 -7.02 11.40 -10.09
N GLU A 12 -7.82 12.20 -10.81
CA GLU A 12 -8.74 11.70 -11.84
C GLU A 12 -7.99 11.02 -12.99
N ALA A 13 -6.88 11.61 -13.44
CA ALA A 13 -6.03 11.01 -14.46
C ALA A 13 -5.40 9.68 -13.99
N ALA A 14 -4.95 9.61 -12.73
CA ALA A 14 -4.43 8.39 -12.12
C ALA A 14 -5.51 7.30 -12.05
N SER A 15 -6.70 7.62 -11.54
CA SER A 15 -7.83 6.68 -11.51
C SER A 15 -8.18 6.15 -12.91
N ALA A 16 -8.27 7.03 -13.91
CA ALA A 16 -8.55 6.61 -15.27
C ALA A 16 -7.43 5.73 -15.86
N ALA A 17 -6.15 6.01 -15.54
CA ALA A 17 -5.03 5.19 -15.99
C ALA A 17 -5.11 3.77 -15.44
N PHE A 18 -5.43 3.65 -14.16
CA PHE A 18 -5.57 2.37 -13.49
C PHE A 18 -6.78 1.59 -13.97
N ASP A 19 -7.93 2.25 -14.14
CA ASP A 19 -9.10 1.62 -14.77
C ASP A 19 -8.72 1.03 -16.13
N ILE A 20 -8.02 1.79 -16.99
CA ILE A 20 -7.59 1.30 -18.30
C ILE A 20 -6.63 0.11 -18.16
N ALA A 21 -5.61 0.21 -17.31
CA ALA A 21 -4.62 -0.85 -17.10
C ALA A 21 -5.24 -2.18 -16.58
N LEU A 22 -6.39 -2.10 -15.90
CA LEU A 22 -7.13 -3.29 -15.46
C LEU A 22 -7.88 -4.00 -16.60
N TRP A 23 -8.28 -3.29 -17.65
CA TRP A 23 -9.17 -3.81 -18.70
C TRP A 23 -8.49 -4.02 -20.05
N ASP A 24 -7.59 -3.13 -20.44
CA ASP A 24 -6.96 -3.10 -21.75
C ASP A 24 -5.43 -3.13 -21.60
N GLY A 25 -4.77 -3.89 -22.47
CA GLY A 25 -3.32 -4.07 -22.47
C GLY A 25 -2.52 -2.76 -22.55
N ASP A 26 -1.22 -2.92 -22.29
CA ASP A 26 -0.29 -1.94 -21.71
C ASP A 26 -0.28 -0.50 -22.30
N ASP A 27 -0.59 -0.29 -23.58
CA ASP A 27 -0.32 0.99 -24.24
C ASP A 27 -1.36 2.10 -23.97
N TYR A 28 -2.60 1.76 -23.62
CA TYR A 28 -3.67 2.76 -23.48
C TYR A 28 -3.61 3.56 -22.17
N ALA A 29 -2.97 3.01 -21.13
CA ALA A 29 -2.82 3.69 -19.85
C ALA A 29 -1.72 4.77 -19.90
N LYS A 30 -0.71 4.59 -20.77
CA LYS A 30 0.50 5.41 -20.84
C LYS A 30 0.22 6.93 -21.03
N PRO A 31 -0.68 7.38 -21.93
CA PRO A 31 -0.96 8.81 -22.06
C PRO A 31 -1.59 9.43 -20.80
N LYS A 32 -2.38 8.66 -20.04
CA LYS A 32 -3.00 9.13 -18.79
C LYS A 32 -1.96 9.26 -17.68
N LEU A 33 -1.02 8.32 -17.59
CA LEU A 33 0.10 8.40 -16.67
C LEU A 33 1.03 9.58 -16.99
N GLN A 34 1.33 9.80 -18.27
CA GLN A 34 2.11 10.97 -18.68
C GLN A 34 1.43 12.28 -18.28
N LYS A 35 0.09 12.35 -18.38
CA LYS A 35 -0.68 13.49 -17.91
C LYS A 35 -0.54 13.71 -16.39
N VAL A 36 -0.47 12.64 -15.59
CA VAL A 36 -0.19 12.75 -14.14
C VAL A 36 1.19 13.36 -13.90
N LEU A 37 2.22 12.87 -14.61
CA LEU A 37 3.60 13.38 -14.49
C LEU A 37 3.69 14.87 -14.80
N GLU A 38 3.01 15.31 -15.85
CA GLU A 38 2.98 16.71 -16.28
C GLU A 38 2.25 17.60 -15.27
N LEU A 39 1.05 17.21 -14.84
CA LEU A 39 0.28 17.94 -13.85
C LEU A 39 1.02 18.09 -12.52
N CYS A 40 1.83 17.10 -12.15
CA CYS A 40 2.56 17.08 -10.89
C CYS A 40 4.01 17.57 -10.99
N LYS A 41 4.50 18.00 -12.16
CA LYS A 41 5.89 18.40 -12.37
C LYS A 41 6.37 19.46 -11.35
N ASP A 42 5.60 20.53 -11.19
CA ASP A 42 5.94 21.62 -10.26
C ASP A 42 5.77 21.24 -8.78
N LEU A 43 5.03 20.16 -8.49
CA LEU A 43 4.83 19.68 -7.14
C LEU A 43 5.96 18.76 -6.67
N ARG A 44 6.73 18.21 -7.62
CA ARG A 44 7.85 17.27 -7.41
C ARG A 44 9.22 17.93 -7.27
N GLN A 45 9.32 19.25 -7.22
CA GLN A 45 10.57 20.04 -7.29
C GLN A 45 11.80 19.58 -6.49
N ARG A 46 11.67 18.75 -5.45
CA ARG A 46 12.81 18.24 -4.65
C ARG A 46 12.83 16.74 -4.45
N THR A 47 11.77 16.05 -4.85
CA THR A 47 11.56 14.64 -4.55
C THR A 47 10.81 14.02 -5.71
N TYR A 48 11.17 12.78 -6.05
CA TYR A 48 10.52 12.04 -7.11
C TYR A 48 8.98 11.93 -6.92
N TYR A 49 8.56 11.84 -5.66
CA TYR A 49 7.16 11.71 -5.27
C TYR A 49 6.60 12.96 -4.60
N LEU A 50 5.27 12.99 -4.51
CA LEU A 50 4.55 13.99 -3.73
C LEU A 50 4.65 13.69 -2.22
N ASP A 51 5.06 14.71 -1.45
CA ASP A 51 5.07 14.63 0.01
C ASP A 51 3.76 15.12 0.62
N TYR A 52 3.06 14.21 1.29
CA TYR A 52 1.78 14.48 1.92
C TYR A 52 1.80 15.64 2.92
N PHE A 53 2.79 15.70 3.81
CA PHE A 53 2.84 16.75 4.84
C PHE A 53 3.18 18.12 4.26
N ARG A 54 4.01 18.16 3.22
CA ARG A 54 4.31 19.39 2.48
C ARG A 54 3.08 19.90 1.74
N ILE A 55 2.36 19.02 1.04
CA ILE A 55 1.17 19.40 0.28
C ILE A 55 0.03 19.81 1.21
N ARG A 56 -0.22 19.06 2.30
CA ARG A 56 -1.24 19.41 3.28
C ARG A 56 -1.07 20.82 3.85
N ARG A 57 0.17 21.20 4.19
CA ARG A 57 0.48 22.56 4.66
C ARG A 57 0.17 23.64 3.63
N LYS A 58 0.32 23.35 2.33
CA LYS A 58 0.04 24.29 1.24
C LYS A 58 -1.43 24.37 0.87
N VAL A 59 -2.15 23.25 0.88
CA VAL A 59 -3.57 23.20 0.48
C VAL A 59 -4.48 23.77 1.58
N GLY A 60 -4.16 23.54 2.86
CA GLY A 60 -5.00 24.02 3.96
C GLY A 60 -6.38 23.38 4.04
N THR A 61 -6.59 22.20 3.43
CA THR A 61 -7.89 21.50 3.43
C THR A 61 -8.14 20.73 4.72
N ASP A 62 -9.39 20.79 5.18
CA ASP A 62 -9.89 20.00 6.31
C ASP A 62 -10.15 18.53 5.91
N ASN A 63 -10.27 18.23 4.61
CA ASN A 63 -10.47 16.86 4.13
C ASN A 63 -9.15 16.11 4.00
N VAL A 64 -8.54 15.87 5.16
CA VAL A 64 -7.26 15.17 5.34
C VAL A 64 -7.27 13.79 4.68
N ILE A 65 -8.39 13.08 4.78
CA ILE A 65 -8.56 11.72 4.26
C ILE A 65 -8.52 11.71 2.73
N TRP A 66 -9.29 12.58 2.08
CA TRP A 66 -9.28 12.70 0.62
C TRP A 66 -7.88 13.06 0.10
N LEU A 67 -7.24 14.06 0.72
CA LEU A 67 -5.93 14.53 0.27
C LEU A 67 -4.87 13.41 0.35
N GLN A 68 -4.85 12.69 1.47
CA GLN A 68 -3.93 11.57 1.65
C GLN A 68 -4.13 10.50 0.57
N ARG A 69 -5.39 10.15 0.26
CA ARG A 69 -5.75 9.16 -0.76
C ARG A 69 -5.36 9.60 -2.16
N ALA A 70 -5.62 10.86 -2.49
CA ALA A 70 -5.26 11.43 -3.79
C ALA A 70 -3.74 11.37 -4.01
N ILE A 71 -2.96 11.79 -3.01
CA ILE A 71 -1.49 11.77 -3.07
C ILE A 71 -0.95 10.35 -3.23
N GLN A 72 -1.51 9.37 -2.51
CA GLN A 72 -1.09 7.97 -2.63
C GLN A 72 -1.34 7.40 -4.04
N ARG A 73 -2.52 7.66 -4.62
CA ARG A 73 -2.81 7.22 -6.00
C ARG A 73 -1.92 7.90 -7.02
N ILE A 74 -1.67 9.20 -6.85
CA ILE A 74 -0.76 9.95 -7.71
C ILE A 74 0.66 9.40 -7.61
N ASN A 75 1.17 9.12 -6.41
CA ASN A 75 2.50 8.53 -6.25
C ASN A 75 2.60 7.14 -6.87
N LEU A 76 1.56 6.31 -6.75
CA LEU A 76 1.51 5.02 -7.43
C LEU A 76 1.54 5.22 -8.95
N ALA A 77 0.77 6.17 -9.48
CA ALA A 77 0.75 6.44 -10.93
C ALA A 77 2.10 6.97 -11.43
N ILE A 78 2.79 7.81 -10.64
CA ILE A 78 4.15 8.27 -10.94
C ILE A 78 5.11 7.07 -11.01
N PHE A 79 5.08 6.17 -10.03
CA PHE A 79 5.92 4.97 -10.03
C PHE A 79 5.63 4.07 -11.23
N THR A 80 4.35 3.84 -11.52
CA THR A 80 3.92 3.05 -12.68
C THR A 80 4.40 3.68 -14.00
N ALA A 81 4.38 5.01 -14.11
CA ALA A 81 4.91 5.71 -15.28
C ALA A 81 6.43 5.49 -15.44
N ALA A 82 7.18 5.51 -14.33
CA ALA A 82 8.63 5.25 -14.33
C ALA A 82 8.96 3.85 -14.87
N ILE A 83 8.19 2.83 -14.47
CA ILE A 83 8.33 1.45 -14.99
C ILE A 83 8.11 1.41 -16.50
N TRP A 84 7.22 2.26 -17.03
CA TRP A 84 6.84 2.28 -18.45
C TRP A 84 7.71 3.12 -19.37
N ASN A 85 8.42 4.10 -18.82
CA ASN A 85 9.24 5.03 -19.62
C ASN A 85 10.55 4.41 -20.10
N ASP A 86 10.85 3.19 -19.66
CA ASP A 86 12.08 2.45 -19.96
C ASP A 86 13.41 3.13 -19.60
N ASP A 87 13.33 4.32 -19.01
CA ASP A 87 14.44 5.07 -18.43
C ASP A 87 14.87 4.41 -17.10
N THR A 88 16.08 3.86 -17.09
CA THR A 88 16.66 3.19 -15.92
C THR A 88 16.92 4.16 -14.77
N GLN A 89 17.31 5.40 -15.07
CA GLN A 89 17.59 6.42 -14.06
C GLN A 89 16.29 6.86 -13.36
N ASP A 90 15.23 7.08 -14.15
CA ASP A 90 13.90 7.44 -13.66
C ASP A 90 13.36 6.35 -12.72
N LEU A 91 13.47 5.08 -13.14
CA LEU A 91 13.01 3.94 -12.35
C LEU A 91 13.86 3.68 -11.10
N GLU A 92 15.19 3.87 -11.17
CA GLU A 92 16.06 3.75 -10.00
C GLU A 92 15.71 4.79 -8.93
N GLU A 93 15.52 6.04 -9.33
CA GLU A 93 15.09 7.12 -8.43
C GLU A 93 13.70 6.81 -7.83
N ALA A 94 12.79 6.28 -8.64
CA ALA A 94 11.47 5.86 -8.20
C ALA A 94 11.54 4.72 -7.14
N CYS A 95 12.52 3.81 -7.24
CA CYS A 95 12.71 2.73 -6.27
C CYS A 95 13.20 3.17 -4.89
N LYS A 96 14.00 4.25 -4.79
CA LYS A 96 14.61 4.72 -3.52
C LYS A 96 13.57 5.00 -2.42
N ASP A 97 12.41 5.48 -2.85
CA ASP A 97 11.30 5.92 -1.99
C ASP A 97 10.06 5.01 -2.08
N TYR A 98 10.20 3.79 -2.63
CA TYR A 98 9.07 2.89 -2.86
C TYR A 98 8.26 2.61 -1.58
N PHE A 99 8.92 2.14 -0.52
CA PHE A 99 8.22 1.78 0.73
C PHE A 99 7.76 2.99 1.56
N THR A 100 8.30 4.18 1.30
CA THR A 100 8.04 5.40 2.08
C THR A 100 6.98 6.29 1.43
N LYS A 101 6.94 6.33 0.09
CA LYS A 101 6.10 7.25 -0.69
C LYS A 101 5.10 6.56 -1.61
N VAL A 102 5.44 5.38 -2.15
CA VAL A 102 4.52 4.61 -3.00
C VAL A 102 3.56 3.87 -2.09
N ILE A 103 4.06 3.01 -1.20
CA ILE A 103 3.25 2.17 -0.32
C ILE A 103 2.60 3.00 0.81
N PRO A 104 1.26 3.04 0.93
CA PRO A 104 0.56 3.66 2.04
C PRO A 104 1.03 3.09 3.37
N ARG A 105 1.29 3.96 4.35
CA ARG A 105 1.60 3.56 5.73
C ARG A 105 0.54 2.66 6.38
N SER A 106 -0.68 2.70 5.85
CA SER A 106 -1.81 1.90 6.33
C SER A 106 -1.89 0.51 5.72
N ILE A 107 -1.12 0.24 4.66
CA ILE A 107 -1.03 -1.09 4.06
C ILE A 107 0.10 -1.82 4.79
N GLU A 108 -0.18 -3.02 5.29
CA GLU A 108 0.86 -3.88 5.82
C GLU A 108 1.83 -4.24 4.67
N CYS A 109 3.13 -4.22 4.95
CA CYS A 109 4.14 -4.64 3.99
C CYS A 109 4.04 -6.17 3.83
N THR A 110 3.11 -6.62 2.99
CA THR A 110 2.87 -8.03 2.69
C THR A 110 3.96 -8.58 1.78
N ASP A 111 4.12 -9.90 1.76
CA ASP A 111 5.10 -10.57 0.91
C ASP A 111 4.92 -10.20 -0.57
N LYS A 112 3.68 -9.99 -1.04
CA LYS A 112 3.40 -9.53 -2.42
C LYS A 112 3.99 -8.16 -2.75
N VAL A 113 3.94 -7.22 -1.79
CA VAL A 113 4.48 -5.86 -1.97
C VAL A 113 6.00 -5.90 -2.09
N VAL A 114 6.62 -6.80 -1.32
CA VAL A 114 8.06 -7.05 -1.31
C VAL A 114 8.48 -7.74 -2.60
N ASP A 115 7.75 -8.77 -3.02
CA ASP A 115 8.00 -9.50 -4.26
C ASP A 115 7.96 -8.55 -5.47
N ALA A 116 6.92 -7.70 -5.56
CA ALA A 116 6.80 -6.70 -6.63
C ALA A 116 8.00 -5.72 -6.66
N TYR A 117 8.46 -5.27 -5.49
CA TYR A 117 9.63 -4.40 -5.40
C TYR A 117 10.90 -5.10 -5.87
N LEU A 118 11.15 -6.31 -5.38
CA LEU A 118 12.37 -7.07 -5.71
C LEU A 118 12.41 -7.45 -7.19
N GLU A 119 11.27 -7.79 -7.78
CA GLU A 119 11.17 -8.07 -9.20
C GLU A 119 11.54 -6.85 -10.05
N ILE A 120 11.11 -5.65 -9.67
CA ILE A 120 11.50 -4.40 -10.34
C ILE A 120 13.00 -4.14 -10.20
N ARG A 121 13.58 -4.37 -9.01
CA ARG A 121 15.04 -4.21 -8.80
C ARG A 121 15.86 -5.20 -9.63
N ILE A 122 15.38 -6.42 -9.79
CA ILE A 122 16.01 -7.43 -10.66
C ILE A 122 15.92 -7.02 -12.12
N GLN A 123 14.78 -6.47 -12.56
CA GLN A 123 14.65 -5.94 -13.92
C GLN A 123 15.64 -4.79 -14.17
N LEU A 124 15.87 -3.90 -13.19
CA LEU A 124 16.90 -2.86 -13.29
C LEU A 124 18.30 -3.46 -13.42
N ALA A 125 18.68 -4.39 -12.53
CA ALA A 125 19.97 -5.06 -12.58
C ALA A 125 20.20 -5.75 -13.94
N TYR A 126 19.17 -6.41 -14.45
CA TYR A 126 19.19 -7.07 -15.74
C TYR A 126 19.44 -6.09 -16.90
N ARG A 127 18.75 -4.94 -16.91
CA ARG A 127 18.95 -3.90 -17.94
C ARG A 127 20.37 -3.37 -17.92
N GLU A 128 20.93 -3.15 -16.73
CA GLU A 128 22.32 -2.71 -16.60
C GLU A 128 23.31 -3.78 -17.08
N ILE A 129 23.06 -5.06 -16.77
CA ILE A 129 23.88 -6.16 -17.30
C ILE A 129 23.88 -6.15 -18.83
N LEU A 130 22.69 -6.05 -19.45
CA LEU A 130 22.58 -5.97 -20.92
C LEU A 130 23.35 -4.76 -21.49
N ALA A 131 23.16 -3.57 -20.90
CA ALA A 131 23.85 -2.36 -21.35
C ALA A 131 25.37 -2.50 -21.27
N ARG A 132 25.91 -3.13 -20.20
CA ARG A 132 27.35 -3.38 -20.06
C ARG A 132 27.86 -4.49 -21.00
N MET A 133 27.03 -5.48 -21.32
CA MET A 133 27.38 -6.53 -22.29
C MET A 133 27.51 -5.96 -23.71
N GLU A 134 26.68 -4.97 -24.07
CA GLU A 134 26.76 -4.28 -25.36
C GLU A 134 28.06 -3.46 -25.51
N THR A 135 28.63 -2.96 -24.40
CA THR A 135 29.88 -2.18 -24.42
C THR A 135 31.15 -3.03 -24.42
N THR A 136 31.06 -4.35 -24.57
CA THR A 136 32.18 -5.32 -24.62
C THR A 136 32.98 -5.48 -23.33
N GLU A 137 32.46 -4.98 -22.21
CA GLU A 137 33.09 -5.16 -20.90
C GLU A 137 32.74 -6.54 -20.33
N GLU A 138 33.69 -7.16 -19.63
CA GLU A 138 33.42 -8.36 -18.84
C GLU A 138 32.47 -7.98 -17.70
N VAL A 139 31.21 -8.40 -17.81
CA VAL A 139 30.18 -8.03 -16.83
C VAL A 139 30.17 -9.03 -15.69
N ASP A 140 30.62 -8.59 -14.51
CA ASP A 140 30.33 -9.30 -13.26
C ASP A 140 28.86 -9.09 -12.88
N ALA A 141 27.99 -9.97 -13.39
CA ALA A 141 26.56 -9.96 -13.10
C ALA A 141 26.27 -10.01 -11.59
N MET A 142 27.11 -10.68 -10.80
CA MET A 142 26.98 -10.77 -9.35
C MET A 142 27.15 -9.40 -8.71
N GLN A 143 28.16 -8.65 -9.14
CA GLN A 143 28.40 -7.30 -8.65
C GLN A 143 27.22 -6.37 -8.97
N VAL A 144 26.66 -6.47 -10.18
CA VAL A 144 25.49 -5.67 -10.58
C VAL A 144 24.25 -6.06 -9.76
N ILE A 145 23.96 -7.35 -9.60
CA ILE A 145 22.79 -7.78 -8.80
C ILE A 145 22.91 -7.29 -7.36
N ASN A 146 24.09 -7.41 -6.76
CA ASN A 146 24.32 -6.99 -5.38
C ASN A 146 24.22 -5.46 -5.19
N SER A 147 24.42 -4.65 -6.24
CA SER A 147 24.19 -3.21 -6.17
C SER A 147 22.69 -2.87 -6.14
N TYR A 148 21.85 -3.64 -6.84
CA TYR A 148 20.40 -3.42 -6.85
C TYR A 148 19.66 -4.12 -5.71
N CYS A 149 20.11 -5.29 -5.30
CA CYS A 149 19.48 -6.13 -4.30
C CYS A 149 20.46 -6.39 -3.15
N PRO A 150 20.79 -5.37 -2.33
CA PRO A 150 21.78 -5.52 -1.28
C PRO A 150 21.35 -6.51 -0.20
N ASP A 151 22.31 -7.18 0.42
CA ASP A 151 22.06 -8.19 1.47
C ASP A 151 21.49 -7.61 2.79
N LYS A 152 21.47 -6.28 2.94
CA LYS A 152 21.12 -5.60 4.19
C LYS A 152 19.77 -4.88 4.09
N LEU A 153 18.85 -5.19 5.02
CA LEU A 153 17.52 -4.57 5.13
C LEU A 153 17.54 -3.04 5.24
N ILE A 154 18.58 -2.50 5.87
CA ILE A 154 18.69 -1.06 6.08
C ILE A 154 18.74 -0.30 4.75
N ASN A 155 19.19 -0.97 3.69
CA ASN A 155 19.31 -0.39 2.36
C ASN A 155 17.98 -0.36 1.59
N TYR A 156 16.94 -1.01 2.10
CA TYR A 156 15.62 -1.06 1.45
C TYR A 156 14.63 0.00 1.97
N ASN A 157 15.04 0.86 2.92
CA ASN A 157 14.15 1.87 3.52
C ASN A 157 12.81 1.31 4.04
N LEU A 158 12.81 0.06 4.52
CA LEU A 158 11.60 -0.60 4.99
C LEU A 158 11.01 0.11 6.22
N PRO A 159 9.67 0.15 6.35
CA PRO A 159 9.04 0.72 7.52
C PRO A 159 9.47 -0.04 8.79
N ALA A 160 9.48 0.66 9.92
CA ALA A 160 9.96 0.11 11.19
C ALA A 160 9.09 -1.03 11.75
N ASN A 161 7.96 -1.36 11.11
CA ASN A 161 7.10 -2.45 11.53
C ASN A 161 7.84 -3.80 11.40
N LYS A 162 7.72 -4.61 12.47
CA LYS A 162 8.53 -5.82 12.65
C LYS A 162 8.22 -6.92 11.63
N SER A 163 7.01 -6.97 11.05
CA SER A 163 6.60 -8.04 10.13
C SER A 163 7.33 -7.97 8.79
N GLY A 164 7.44 -6.79 8.18
CA GLY A 164 8.14 -6.64 6.89
C GLY A 164 9.61 -7.02 6.98
N LYS A 165 10.32 -6.62 8.03
CA LYS A 165 11.76 -6.92 8.18
C LYS A 165 12.07 -8.42 8.29
N GLN A 166 11.18 -9.20 8.92
CA GLN A 166 11.41 -10.64 9.11
C GLN A 166 11.22 -11.44 7.81
N ASN A 167 10.36 -10.95 6.91
CA ASN A 167 10.04 -11.65 5.67
C ASN A 167 10.89 -11.18 4.48
N VAL A 168 11.33 -9.90 4.47
CA VAL A 168 12.01 -9.34 3.29
C VAL A 168 13.37 -9.98 3.02
N LEU A 169 14.24 -10.19 4.02
CA LEU A 169 15.57 -10.79 3.74
C LEU A 169 15.50 -12.21 3.20
N PRO A 170 14.80 -13.15 3.87
CA PRO A 170 14.73 -14.51 3.35
C PRO A 170 14.12 -14.54 1.95
N ARG A 171 13.17 -13.65 1.67
CA ARG A 171 12.51 -13.56 0.37
C ARG A 171 13.42 -12.94 -0.70
N ALA A 172 14.11 -11.85 -0.37
CA ALA A 172 15.12 -11.25 -1.23
C ALA A 172 16.20 -12.26 -1.58
N GLN A 173 16.77 -12.95 -0.58
CA GLN A 173 17.74 -14.00 -0.80
C GLN A 173 17.19 -15.10 -1.71
N HIS A 174 15.96 -15.57 -1.46
CA HIS A 174 15.34 -16.61 -2.28
C HIS A 174 15.17 -16.19 -3.75
N ILE A 175 14.71 -14.96 -4.01
CA ILE A 175 14.52 -14.45 -5.37
C ILE A 175 15.88 -14.24 -6.04
N ILE A 176 16.86 -13.72 -5.31
CA ILE A 176 18.25 -13.59 -5.76
C ILE A 176 18.83 -14.98 -6.14
N ASP A 177 18.66 -15.99 -5.29
CA ASP A 177 19.10 -17.37 -5.55
C ASP A 177 18.43 -17.97 -6.80
N GLN A 178 17.12 -17.76 -6.95
CA GLN A 178 16.38 -18.16 -8.15
C GLN A 178 16.93 -17.46 -9.40
N PHE A 179 17.21 -16.16 -9.30
CA PHE A 179 17.79 -15.39 -10.39
C PHE A 179 19.18 -15.92 -10.74
N TYR A 180 20.04 -16.19 -9.76
CA TYR A 180 21.36 -16.78 -9.99
C TYR A 180 21.31 -18.10 -10.75
N SER A 181 20.40 -19.00 -10.35
CA SER A 181 20.22 -20.29 -11.05
C SER A 181 19.84 -20.12 -12.53
N LYS A 182 19.17 -19.02 -12.87
CA LYS A 182 18.77 -18.68 -14.24
C LYS A 182 19.92 -18.03 -15.00
N VAL A 183 20.60 -17.05 -14.39
CA VAL A 183 21.73 -16.28 -14.99
C VAL A 183 22.92 -17.15 -15.36
N GLN A 184 23.16 -18.25 -14.67
CA GLN A 184 24.26 -19.17 -15.01
C GLN A 184 24.15 -19.81 -16.41
N ASN A 185 23.00 -19.72 -17.10
CA ASN A 185 22.74 -20.42 -18.36
C ASN A 185 22.53 -19.49 -19.58
N ILE A 186 23.05 -18.25 -19.58
CA ILE A 186 22.54 -17.17 -20.42
C ILE A 186 23.54 -16.76 -21.53
N PRO A 187 23.10 -16.77 -22.82
CA PRO A 187 22.29 -15.65 -23.39
C PRO A 187 20.86 -15.96 -23.89
N GLU A 188 20.56 -17.17 -24.41
CA GLU A 188 19.38 -17.39 -25.27
C GLU A 188 18.00 -17.40 -24.56
N ASP A 189 17.94 -17.63 -23.25
CA ASP A 189 16.66 -17.73 -22.50
C ASP A 189 16.20 -16.41 -21.85
N MET A 190 16.99 -15.34 -21.98
CA MET A 190 16.77 -14.10 -21.23
C MET A 190 15.56 -13.29 -21.70
N GLU A 191 15.37 -13.13 -23.01
CA GLU A 191 14.23 -12.39 -23.56
C GLU A 191 12.89 -13.12 -23.33
N ARG A 192 12.92 -14.45 -23.19
CA ARG A 192 11.71 -15.28 -23.03
C ARG A 192 11.15 -15.31 -21.62
N HIS A 193 11.98 -15.07 -20.60
CA HIS A 193 11.61 -15.34 -19.20
C HIS A 193 11.14 -14.14 -18.38
N PHE A 194 11.29 -12.91 -18.89
CA PHE A 194 10.85 -11.71 -18.18
C PHE A 194 9.77 -10.83 -18.87
N PRO A 195 8.82 -11.37 -19.65
CA PRO A 195 7.67 -10.58 -20.08
C PRO A 195 6.54 -10.70 -19.04
N LYS A 196 6.45 -9.74 -18.09
CA LYS A 196 5.21 -9.34 -17.38
C LYS A 196 5.46 -8.14 -16.46
N ARG A 197 5.93 -7.02 -17.03
CA ARG A 197 6.11 -5.74 -16.31
C ARG A 197 4.84 -5.27 -15.57
N LEU A 198 3.66 -5.63 -16.11
CA LEU A 198 2.39 -5.13 -15.63
C LEU A 198 1.75 -5.95 -14.49
N GLU A 199 1.99 -7.27 -14.42
CA GLU A 199 1.29 -8.11 -13.43
C GLU A 199 1.60 -7.69 -11.98
N CYS A 200 2.84 -7.27 -11.70
CA CYS A 200 3.25 -6.85 -10.35
C CYS A 200 2.60 -5.52 -9.95
N VAL A 201 2.49 -4.58 -10.89
CA VAL A 201 1.85 -3.28 -10.66
C VAL A 201 0.34 -3.45 -10.46
N MET A 202 -0.29 -4.31 -11.25
CA MET A 202 -1.72 -4.62 -11.11
C MET A 202 -2.03 -5.29 -9.77
N GLU A 203 -1.17 -6.18 -9.29
CA GLU A 203 -1.34 -6.78 -7.96
C GLU A 203 -1.22 -5.73 -6.84
N LEU A 204 -0.31 -4.75 -6.97
CA LEU A 204 -0.25 -3.61 -6.04
C LEU A 204 -1.55 -2.82 -6.07
N GLU A 205 -2.07 -2.48 -7.25
CA GLU A 205 -3.32 -1.73 -7.36
C GLU A 205 -4.51 -2.48 -6.73
N LYS A 206 -4.62 -3.79 -6.94
CA LYS A 206 -5.63 -4.64 -6.28
C LYS A 206 -5.49 -4.60 -4.76
N LEU A 207 -4.27 -4.66 -4.23
CA LEU A 207 -4.01 -4.54 -2.79
C LEU A 207 -4.43 -3.17 -2.26
N TYR A 208 -4.18 -2.10 -3.01
CA TYR A 208 -4.62 -0.75 -2.63
C TYR A 208 -6.13 -0.66 -2.61
N THR A 209 -6.81 -1.15 -3.66
CA THR A 209 -8.27 -1.16 -3.74
C THR A 209 -8.87 -1.96 -2.59
N TYR A 210 -8.30 -3.11 -2.25
CA TYR A 210 -8.78 -3.94 -1.15
C TYR A 210 -8.58 -3.29 0.23
N ALA A 211 -7.35 -2.82 0.53
CA ALA A 211 -7.06 -2.13 1.79
C ALA A 211 -7.90 -0.85 1.93
N PHE A 212 -8.14 -0.16 0.82
CA PHE A 212 -8.99 1.03 0.76
C PHE A 212 -10.46 0.71 1.04
N MET A 213 -10.99 -0.36 0.45
CA MET A 213 -12.36 -0.83 0.72
C MET A 213 -12.53 -1.24 2.17
N GLN A 214 -11.51 -1.84 2.79
CA GLN A 214 -11.54 -2.15 4.23
C GLN A 214 -11.61 -0.90 5.11
N GLN A 215 -10.83 0.15 4.81
CA GLN A 215 -10.87 1.40 5.57
C GLN A 215 -12.19 2.16 5.43
N LEU A 216 -12.83 2.10 4.26
CA LEU A 216 -14.18 2.67 4.06
C LEU A 216 -15.24 1.94 4.88
N ILE A 217 -15.08 0.64 5.12
CA ILE A 217 -15.98 -0.15 5.97
C ILE A 217 -15.71 0.15 7.46
N GLU A 218 -14.47 0.45 7.83
CA GLU A 218 -14.04 0.69 9.22
C GLU A 218 -14.18 2.13 9.70
N SER A 219 -14.44 3.09 8.81
CA SER A 219 -14.88 4.43 9.17
C SER A 219 -16.41 4.43 9.21
N PRO A 220 -17.07 4.09 10.35
CA PRO A 220 -18.49 4.37 10.48
C PRO A 220 -18.66 5.86 10.20
N ASP A 221 -19.67 6.22 9.42
CA ASP A 221 -20.08 7.61 9.24
C ASP A 221 -19.97 8.31 10.60
N GLU A 222 -19.02 9.22 10.75
CA GLU A 222 -19.13 10.29 11.73
C GLU A 222 -20.37 11.05 11.29
N SER A 223 -21.52 10.56 11.75
CA SER A 223 -22.79 11.24 11.64
C SER A 223 -22.58 12.57 12.32
N ILE A 224 -22.33 13.60 11.49
CA ILE A 224 -22.34 14.99 11.91
C ILE A 224 -23.63 15.15 12.71
N PRO A 225 -23.56 15.48 14.02
CA PRO A 225 -24.77 15.72 14.79
C PRO A 225 -25.53 16.81 14.04
N SER A 226 -26.69 16.43 13.50
CA SER A 226 -27.58 17.36 12.84
C SER A 226 -27.94 18.42 13.86
N ALA A 227 -27.35 19.61 13.73
CA ALA A 227 -27.75 20.75 14.52
C ALA A 227 -29.27 20.93 14.33
N PRO A 228 -30.04 21.15 15.41
CA PRO A 228 -31.47 21.37 15.29
C PRO A 228 -31.69 22.60 14.41
N VAL A 229 -32.33 22.38 13.27
CA VAL A 229 -32.82 23.44 12.40
C VAL A 229 -33.92 24.16 13.18
N THR A 230 -33.55 25.27 13.83
CA THR A 230 -34.52 26.22 14.37
C THR A 230 -35.20 26.89 13.19
N GLN A 231 -36.43 26.49 12.91
CA GLN A 231 -37.29 27.19 11.95
C GLN A 231 -37.58 28.60 12.49
N PRO A 232 -37.40 29.66 11.69
CA PRO A 232 -37.84 30.99 12.10
C PRO A 232 -39.37 31.06 12.07
N GLU A 233 -39.93 31.40 13.22
CA GLU A 233 -41.32 31.79 13.44
C GLU A 233 -41.74 32.86 12.42
N GLN A 234 -42.70 32.53 11.55
CA GLN A 234 -43.44 33.50 10.76
C GLN A 234 -44.33 34.32 11.71
N LYS A 235 -44.01 35.61 11.86
CA LYS A 235 -44.92 36.62 12.42
C LYS A 235 -45.55 37.41 11.29
N ASP A 236 -46.87 37.30 11.21
CA ASP A 236 -47.76 38.16 10.44
C ASP A 236 -47.69 39.62 10.93
N VAL A 237 -47.55 40.58 10.01
CA VAL A 237 -47.91 42.00 10.19
C VAL A 237 -48.44 42.54 8.84
N PRO A 238 -49.50 43.39 8.84
CA PRO A 238 -50.26 43.74 7.65
C PRO A 238 -49.80 45.05 6.96
N ASP A 239 -50.39 45.26 5.78
CA ASP A 239 -50.25 46.36 4.83
C ASP A 239 -50.12 47.78 5.42
N SER A 240 -49.21 48.57 4.86
CA SER A 240 -49.45 50.00 4.61
C SER A 240 -48.51 50.58 3.54
N ASN A 241 -49.14 51.14 2.51
CA ASN A 241 -48.58 52.09 1.54
C ASN A 241 -47.96 53.30 2.24
N VAL A 242 -46.80 53.78 1.77
CA VAL A 242 -46.51 55.21 1.50
C VAL A 242 -45.31 55.30 0.55
N SER A 243 -45.43 56.16 -0.46
CA SER A 243 -44.40 56.51 -1.45
C SER A 243 -43.34 57.49 -0.91
N THR A 244 -42.24 57.56 -1.67
CA THR A 244 -41.46 58.77 -2.07
C THR A 244 -40.04 58.94 -1.51
N THR A 245 -39.14 59.29 -2.47
CA THR A 245 -37.89 60.08 -2.38
C THR A 245 -36.56 59.43 -1.93
N THR A 246 -35.70 59.20 -2.93
CA THR A 246 -34.22 59.27 -2.92
C THR A 246 -33.75 60.75 -2.81
N PRO A 247 -32.44 61.11 -2.74
CA PRO A 247 -31.20 60.35 -2.43
C PRO A 247 -30.28 61.09 -1.42
N ALA A 248 -29.28 60.41 -0.83
CA ALA A 248 -27.95 60.97 -0.55
C ALA A 248 -27.03 59.93 0.13
N ASP A 249 -25.80 59.86 -0.38
CA ASP A 249 -24.53 59.65 0.33
C ASP A 249 -24.42 58.60 1.44
N SER A 250 -23.58 57.59 1.18
CA SER A 250 -22.44 57.30 2.06
C SER A 250 -21.50 56.29 1.37
N ALA A 251 -20.35 56.81 0.96
CA ALA A 251 -19.20 56.04 0.54
C ALA A 251 -18.60 55.32 1.76
N SER A 252 -18.49 54.00 1.69
CA SER A 252 -17.64 53.20 2.58
C SER A 252 -16.53 52.58 1.74
N GLN A 253 -15.38 53.26 1.77
CA GLN A 253 -14.10 52.75 1.29
C GLN A 253 -13.64 51.62 2.23
N SER A 254 -13.66 50.37 1.77
CA SER A 254 -12.93 49.29 2.46
C SER A 254 -11.49 49.29 1.97
N SER A 255 -10.59 49.71 2.85
CA SER A 255 -9.13 49.66 2.72
C SER A 255 -8.64 48.26 2.35
N PHE A 256 -8.13 48.11 1.12
CA PHE A 256 -7.42 46.94 0.64
C PHE A 256 -5.96 47.10 1.08
N LYS A 257 -5.51 46.27 2.04
CA LYS A 257 -4.10 46.23 2.45
C LYS A 257 -3.28 45.53 1.38
N GLU A 258 -2.61 46.34 0.59
CA GLU A 258 -1.52 46.02 -0.33
C GLU A 258 -0.36 45.38 0.46
N TYR A 259 -0.23 44.05 0.37
CA TYR A 259 0.97 43.37 0.84
C TYR A 259 2.06 43.60 -0.21
N LYS A 260 3.02 44.44 0.17
CA LYS A 260 4.24 44.66 -0.59
C LYS A 260 5.09 43.40 -0.57
N ASP A 261 5.32 42.95 -1.79
CA ASP A 261 6.49 42.22 -2.29
C ASP A 261 7.78 42.65 -1.57
N ASP A 262 8.40 41.71 -0.86
CA ASP A 262 9.77 41.79 -0.35
C ASP A 262 10.53 40.62 -0.96
N GLY A 263 11.13 40.91 -2.11
CA GLY A 263 12.09 40.05 -2.78
C GLY A 263 13.37 39.97 -1.96
N SER A 264 13.53 38.90 -1.21
CA SER A 264 14.83 38.51 -0.68
C SER A 264 15.53 37.59 -1.68
N ASP A 265 16.39 38.23 -2.43
CA ASP A 265 17.60 37.76 -3.11
C ASP A 265 18.31 36.66 -2.31
N TYR A 266 18.39 35.45 -2.88
CA TYR A 266 19.28 34.40 -2.39
C TYR A 266 20.40 34.24 -3.43
N GLN A 267 21.50 34.96 -3.19
CA GLN A 267 22.77 34.70 -3.85
C GLN A 267 23.26 33.29 -3.49
N LEU A 268 23.67 32.57 -4.53
CA LEU A 268 24.41 31.33 -4.45
C LEU A 268 25.86 31.67 -4.07
N ASP A 269 26.30 31.21 -2.91
CA ASP A 269 27.73 31.10 -2.60
C ASP A 269 28.20 29.75 -3.15
N GLU A 270 28.94 29.83 -4.24
CA GLU A 270 29.78 28.79 -4.82
C GLU A 270 31.07 28.72 -3.99
N ASP A 271 31.19 27.72 -3.12
CA ASP A 271 32.48 27.32 -2.57
C ASP A 271 32.90 26.01 -3.25
N GLU A 272 33.68 26.20 -4.32
CA GLU A 272 34.61 25.24 -4.88
C GLU A 272 35.74 25.01 -3.88
N ASP A 273 35.93 23.78 -3.41
CA ASP A 273 37.21 23.32 -2.88
C ASP A 273 37.53 21.96 -3.50
N GLU A 274 38.35 22.02 -4.55
CA GLU A 274 39.19 20.93 -5.06
C GLU A 274 40.35 20.69 -4.08
N GLU A 275 40.57 19.47 -3.61
CA GLU A 275 41.90 18.83 -3.35
C GLU A 275 41.64 17.31 -3.35
N ASP A 276 42.05 16.55 -4.36
CA ASP A 276 43.39 16.03 -4.69
C ASP A 276 44.01 15.07 -3.64
N ASP A 277 44.56 14.01 -4.24
CA ASP A 277 45.71 13.22 -3.82
C ASP A 277 45.54 11.89 -3.04
N SER A 278 46.18 10.90 -3.67
CA SER A 278 46.89 9.76 -3.10
C SER A 278 46.17 8.42 -2.95
N THR A 279 46.19 7.73 -4.09
CA THR A 279 46.62 6.33 -4.25
C THR A 279 47.42 5.76 -3.06
N ARG A 280 46.95 4.63 -2.50
CA ARG A 280 47.86 3.64 -1.90
C ARG A 280 47.32 2.23 -2.06
N SER A 281 47.92 1.52 -3.00
CA SER A 281 47.88 0.07 -3.17
C SER A 281 48.53 -0.62 -1.97
N GLU A 282 47.86 -1.59 -1.35
CA GLU A 282 48.54 -2.69 -0.65
C GLU A 282 47.81 -4.02 -0.91
N SER A 283 48.43 -4.79 -1.82
CA SER A 283 48.32 -6.24 -1.95
C SER A 283 48.65 -6.93 -0.63
N ASN A 284 47.96 -8.04 -0.32
CA ASN A 284 48.38 -9.20 0.50
C ASN A 284 47.10 -9.97 0.93
N ASN A 285 46.98 -11.29 0.95
CA ASN A 285 47.89 -12.38 0.72
C ASN A 285 47.05 -13.66 0.49
N SER A 286 47.52 -14.55 -0.37
CA SER A 286 46.95 -15.86 -0.63
C SER A 286 47.32 -16.82 0.51
N SER A 287 46.37 -17.60 1.01
CA SER A 287 46.66 -18.75 1.89
C SER A 287 45.64 -19.85 1.75
N SER A 288 45.98 -20.74 0.82
CA SER A 288 45.60 -22.14 0.71
C SER A 288 45.50 -22.85 2.07
N ASN A 289 44.35 -23.46 2.37
CA ASN A 289 44.27 -24.51 3.37
C ASN A 289 43.63 -25.77 2.77
N LYS A 290 44.49 -26.73 2.49
CA LYS A 290 44.23 -28.07 1.99
C LYS A 290 44.54 -29.05 3.13
N ARG A 291 43.52 -29.69 3.72
CA ARG A 291 43.63 -30.88 4.59
C ARG A 291 42.38 -31.72 4.34
N GLN A 292 42.43 -32.79 3.54
CA GLN A 292 42.87 -34.15 3.85
C GLN A 292 42.24 -34.81 5.11
N VAL A 293 41.19 -35.58 4.85
CA VAL A 293 40.92 -37.01 5.19
C VAL A 293 41.43 -37.59 6.54
N SER A 294 40.49 -38.04 7.38
CA SER A 294 40.33 -39.42 7.92
C SER A 294 39.06 -39.44 8.81
N ALA A 295 38.06 -40.29 8.65
CA ALA A 295 38.01 -41.76 8.73
C ALA A 295 38.44 -42.30 10.11
N ILE A 296 37.55 -42.23 11.11
CA ILE A 296 37.51 -43.17 12.24
C ILE A 296 36.06 -43.62 12.46
N GLU A 297 35.98 -44.93 12.53
CA GLU A 297 34.86 -45.84 12.55
C GLU A 297 34.63 -46.31 14.01
N LYS A 298 33.37 -46.60 14.35
CA LYS A 298 32.88 -47.45 15.45
C LYS A 298 33.25 -47.09 16.90
N ASP A 299 32.22 -46.83 17.72
CA ASP A 299 31.77 -47.84 18.68
C ASP A 299 30.43 -47.44 19.32
N LEU A 300 29.45 -48.31 19.10
CA LEU A 300 28.22 -48.41 19.89
C LEU A 300 28.57 -49.14 21.19
N LEU A 301 28.01 -48.72 22.33
CA LEU A 301 27.29 -49.55 23.31
C LEU A 301 26.82 -48.71 24.54
N PRO A 302 25.89 -49.23 25.36
CA PRO A 302 24.77 -48.48 25.93
C PRO A 302 24.90 -48.28 27.45
N ILE A 303 24.33 -47.20 27.98
CA ILE A 303 24.22 -47.00 29.44
C ILE A 303 22.82 -46.49 29.80
N THR A 304 22.04 -47.46 30.25
CA THR A 304 21.03 -47.48 31.33
C THR A 304 20.45 -46.19 31.90
N ASP A 305 19.11 -46.21 32.01
CA ASP A 305 18.28 -45.53 33.01
C ASP A 305 18.86 -45.59 34.42
N ASP A 306 18.92 -44.44 35.12
CA ASP A 306 18.32 -44.20 36.44
C ASP A 306 18.82 -42.86 37.01
N ARG A 307 17.93 -41.90 37.26
CA ARG A 307 17.88 -41.10 38.52
C ARG A 307 16.99 -39.87 38.42
N THR A 308 15.83 -40.04 39.07
CA THR A 308 15.15 -39.11 39.96
C THR A 308 16.03 -38.00 40.54
N THR A 309 15.73 -36.74 40.20
CA THR A 309 15.99 -35.60 41.09
C THR A 309 14.81 -34.63 41.07
N THR A 310 14.10 -34.63 42.20
CA THR A 310 13.17 -33.59 42.64
C THR A 310 13.86 -32.23 42.67
N ARG A 311 13.48 -31.33 41.74
CA ARG A 311 13.79 -29.90 41.83
C ARG A 311 12.57 -29.14 42.31
N LYS A 312 12.66 -28.67 43.55
CA LYS A 312 11.86 -27.58 44.10
C LYS A 312 12.07 -26.36 43.20
N HIS A 313 11.00 -25.90 42.54
CA HIS A 313 11.00 -24.60 41.87
C HIS A 313 10.39 -23.58 42.81
N ASP A 314 11.20 -22.57 43.08
CA ASP A 314 10.88 -21.39 43.86
C ASP A 314 9.71 -20.61 43.25
N THR A 315 8.88 -20.12 44.16
CA THR A 315 7.71 -19.27 43.97
C THR A 315 8.09 -17.99 43.22
N ALA A 316 7.89 -18.00 41.90
CA ALA A 316 7.97 -16.81 41.06
C ALA A 316 6.70 -15.96 41.21
N GLN A 317 6.93 -14.67 41.43
CA GLN A 317 5.93 -13.63 41.63
C GLN A 317 4.93 -13.55 40.46
N SER A 318 3.65 -13.68 40.80
CA SER A 318 2.51 -13.50 39.91
C SER A 318 2.39 -12.03 39.50
N ASN A 319 2.92 -11.69 38.33
CA ASN A 319 2.53 -10.48 37.62
C ASN A 319 1.14 -10.69 37.03
N GLN A 320 0.11 -10.21 37.75
CA GLN A 320 -1.27 -10.13 37.29
C GLN A 320 -1.37 -9.16 36.10
N GLY A 321 -0.97 -9.64 34.92
CA GLY A 321 -1.35 -9.04 33.65
C GLY A 321 -2.85 -9.19 33.48
N LYS A 322 -3.55 -8.07 33.29
CA LYS A 322 -4.96 -8.04 32.89
C LYS A 322 -5.08 -8.71 31.52
N GLU A 323 -5.20 -10.03 31.49
CA GLU A 323 -5.58 -10.79 30.30
C GLU A 323 -6.88 -10.21 29.78
N LYS A 324 -6.81 -9.51 28.64
CA LYS A 324 -7.99 -9.08 27.90
C LYS A 324 -8.71 -10.35 27.48
N LEU A 325 -9.70 -10.76 28.27
CA LEU A 325 -10.60 -11.86 27.95
C LEU A 325 -11.14 -11.61 26.54
N ARG A 326 -10.75 -12.46 25.60
CA ARG A 326 -11.22 -12.39 24.21
C ARG A 326 -12.73 -12.45 24.27
N LYS A 327 -13.42 -11.46 23.67
CA LYS A 327 -14.88 -11.46 23.60
C LYS A 327 -15.31 -12.79 22.97
N LEU A 328 -16.01 -13.61 23.75
CA LEU A 328 -16.53 -14.89 23.28
C LEU A 328 -17.46 -14.64 22.10
N THR A 329 -17.23 -15.34 21.00
CA THR A 329 -18.05 -15.24 19.80
C THR A 329 -19.48 -15.67 20.12
N VAL A 330 -20.45 -14.77 19.95
CA VAL A 330 -21.86 -15.05 20.22
C VAL A 330 -22.36 -16.13 19.26
N ARG A 331 -22.71 -17.31 19.80
CA ARG A 331 -23.22 -18.47 19.06
C ARG A 331 -24.57 -18.13 18.40
N TRP A 332 -24.82 -18.70 17.22
CA TRP A 332 -26.11 -18.56 16.51
C TRP A 332 -27.15 -19.50 17.12
N THR A 333 -28.32 -18.99 17.46
CA THR A 333 -29.45 -19.80 17.95
C THR A 333 -30.17 -20.49 16.79
N SER A 334 -31.00 -21.49 17.08
CA SER A 334 -31.85 -22.18 16.10
C SER A 334 -32.78 -21.20 15.37
N GLU A 335 -33.40 -20.30 16.14
CA GLU A 335 -34.39 -19.34 15.64
C GLU A 335 -33.73 -18.35 14.69
N GLU A 336 -32.52 -17.86 15.04
CA GLU A 336 -31.74 -16.98 14.17
C GLU A 336 -31.34 -17.67 12.86
N ASN A 337 -30.96 -18.95 12.91
CA ASN A 337 -30.59 -19.71 11.71
C ASN A 337 -31.79 -19.89 10.77
N ASP A 338 -32.96 -20.20 11.32
CA ASP A 338 -34.17 -20.41 10.53
C ASP A 338 -34.71 -19.10 9.95
N ALA A 339 -34.72 -18.03 10.75
CA ALA A 339 -35.07 -16.69 10.28
C ALA A 339 -34.14 -16.23 9.16
N PHE A 340 -32.82 -16.44 9.32
CA PHE A 340 -31.84 -16.11 8.29
C PHE A 340 -32.05 -16.88 6.99
N LYS A 341 -32.25 -18.20 7.06
CA LYS A 341 -32.49 -19.04 5.87
C LYS A 341 -33.76 -18.62 5.14
N LYS A 342 -34.86 -18.37 5.87
CA LYS A 342 -36.13 -17.90 5.28
C LYS A 342 -35.97 -16.54 4.61
N GLY A 343 -35.32 -15.59 5.28
CA GLY A 343 -35.06 -14.28 4.68
C GLY A 343 -34.15 -14.34 3.47
N TYR A 344 -33.12 -15.18 3.51
CA TYR A 344 -32.23 -15.37 2.37
C TYR A 344 -32.95 -16.02 1.17
N GLN A 345 -33.87 -16.96 1.43
CA GLN A 345 -34.70 -17.57 0.39
C GLN A 345 -35.68 -16.58 -0.24
N GLU A 346 -36.20 -15.63 0.54
CA GLU A 346 -37.19 -14.65 0.06
C GLU A 346 -36.56 -13.45 -0.66
N PHE A 347 -35.50 -12.87 -0.10
CA PHE A 347 -34.90 -11.62 -0.62
C PHE A 347 -33.65 -11.83 -1.46
N GLY A 348 -33.02 -13.01 -1.37
CA GLY A 348 -31.78 -13.33 -2.07
C GLY A 348 -30.53 -12.66 -1.47
N PHE A 349 -29.43 -12.73 -2.22
CA PHE A 349 -28.12 -12.26 -1.77
C PHE A 349 -28.01 -10.73 -1.76
N GLY A 350 -27.33 -10.16 -0.76
CA GLY A 350 -27.01 -8.73 -0.67
C GLY A 350 -28.11 -7.86 -0.06
N ARG A 351 -29.33 -8.38 0.10
CA ARG A 351 -30.50 -7.67 0.66
C ARG A 351 -30.56 -7.73 2.20
N TRP A 352 -29.44 -7.50 2.87
CA TRP A 352 -29.30 -7.69 4.33
C TRP A 352 -30.21 -6.79 5.15
N GLY A 353 -30.42 -5.54 4.70
CA GLY A 353 -31.32 -4.60 5.37
C GLY A 353 -32.77 -5.07 5.34
N GLU A 354 -33.23 -5.63 4.23
CA GLU A 354 -34.59 -6.16 4.07
C GLU A 354 -34.80 -7.41 4.93
N ILE A 355 -33.82 -8.33 4.93
CA ILE A 355 -33.81 -9.52 5.79
C ILE A 355 -33.88 -9.11 7.27
N LYS A 356 -33.01 -8.19 7.70
CA LYS A 356 -32.98 -7.73 9.10
C LYS A 356 -34.27 -6.98 9.49
N LYS A 357 -34.86 -6.20 8.58
CA LYS A 357 -36.12 -5.50 8.82
C LYS A 357 -37.29 -6.47 9.01
N LYS A 358 -37.38 -7.53 8.19
CA LYS A 358 -38.46 -8.52 8.29
C LYS A 358 -38.32 -9.43 9.51
N TYR A 359 -37.09 -9.86 9.81
CA TYR A 359 -36.79 -10.76 10.93
C TYR A 359 -36.11 -10.00 12.09
N SER A 360 -36.59 -8.80 12.40
CA SER A 360 -35.95 -7.91 13.38
C SER A 360 -35.99 -8.45 14.81
N LYS A 361 -36.99 -9.29 15.13
CA LYS A 361 -37.14 -9.93 16.43
C LYS A 361 -36.03 -10.94 16.71
N GLU A 362 -35.68 -11.76 15.72
CA GLU A 362 -34.66 -12.80 15.85
C GLU A 362 -33.26 -12.26 15.52
N LEU A 363 -33.13 -11.44 14.46
CA LEU A 363 -31.85 -10.96 13.93
C LEU A 363 -31.48 -9.55 14.40
N GLY A 364 -32.25 -8.93 15.29
CA GLY A 364 -32.04 -7.55 15.75
C GLY A 364 -30.63 -7.30 16.29
N ASN A 365 -30.10 -8.27 17.03
CA ASN A 365 -28.77 -8.24 17.65
C ASN A 365 -27.62 -8.53 16.67
N ARG A 366 -27.91 -8.92 15.43
CA ARG A 366 -26.89 -9.27 14.43
C ARG A 366 -26.53 -8.09 13.55
N THR A 367 -25.25 -7.91 13.28
CA THR A 367 -24.76 -6.89 12.33
C THR A 367 -24.88 -7.40 10.88
N PHE A 368 -24.89 -6.48 9.91
CA PHE A 368 -24.89 -6.87 8.49
C PHE A 368 -23.67 -7.72 8.12
N GLN A 369 -22.52 -7.42 8.71
CA GLN A 369 -21.31 -8.22 8.55
C GLN A 369 -21.49 -9.67 9.04
N GLN A 370 -22.12 -9.86 10.20
CA GLN A 370 -22.41 -11.21 10.72
C GLN A 370 -23.38 -11.99 9.82
N LEU A 371 -24.36 -11.32 9.22
CA LEU A 371 -25.27 -11.93 8.24
C LEU A 371 -24.52 -12.36 6.97
N LYS A 372 -23.64 -11.50 6.45
CA LYS A 372 -22.78 -11.80 5.29
C LYS A 372 -21.87 -13.00 5.57
N ASP A 373 -21.21 -13.01 6.73
CA ASP A 373 -20.32 -14.10 7.12
C ASP A 373 -21.08 -15.41 7.34
N LYS A 374 -22.31 -15.34 7.87
CA LYS A 374 -23.17 -16.51 8.00
C LYS A 374 -23.57 -17.11 6.65
N ALA A 375 -23.93 -16.28 5.66
CA ALA A 375 -24.19 -16.75 4.30
C ALA A 375 -22.99 -17.48 3.70
N ARG A 376 -21.78 -16.93 3.88
CA ARG A 376 -20.53 -17.58 3.43
C ARG A 376 -20.31 -18.93 4.11
N THR A 377 -20.52 -19.01 5.43
CA THR A 377 -20.38 -20.28 6.17
C THR A 377 -21.35 -21.35 5.65
N ILE A 378 -22.62 -20.99 5.41
CA ILE A 378 -23.63 -21.91 4.86
C ILE A 378 -23.24 -22.36 3.45
N ALA A 379 -22.85 -21.43 2.57
CA ALA A 379 -22.45 -21.77 1.20
C ALA A 379 -21.22 -22.68 1.15
N ARG A 380 -20.23 -22.47 2.05
CA ARG A 380 -19.06 -23.35 2.19
C ARG A 380 -19.46 -24.75 2.69
N ALA A 381 -20.42 -24.84 3.62
CA ALA A 381 -20.93 -26.13 4.10
C ALA A 381 -21.61 -26.91 2.98
N LEU A 382 -22.52 -26.26 2.22
CA LEU A 382 -23.18 -26.90 1.07
C LEU A 382 -22.19 -27.38 0.00
N LYS A 383 -21.16 -26.59 -0.30
CA LYS A 383 -20.08 -26.98 -1.22
C LYS A 383 -19.31 -28.19 -0.71
N LYS A 384 -19.01 -28.23 0.59
CA LYS A 384 -18.32 -29.36 1.23
C LYS A 384 -19.15 -30.64 1.18
N ASP A 385 -20.46 -30.52 1.35
CA ASP A 385 -21.40 -31.64 1.34
C ASP A 385 -21.79 -32.08 -0.10
N GLY A 386 -21.25 -31.43 -1.14
CA GLY A 386 -21.55 -31.74 -2.53
C GLY A 386 -22.97 -31.37 -2.97
N GLN A 387 -23.68 -30.54 -2.21
CA GLN A 387 -25.03 -30.10 -2.54
C GLN A 387 -25.01 -28.95 -3.56
N PRO A 388 -26.01 -28.86 -4.45
CA PRO A 388 -26.11 -27.72 -5.37
C PRO A 388 -26.25 -26.42 -4.58
N LEU A 389 -25.39 -25.45 -4.88
CA LEU A 389 -25.33 -24.16 -4.18
C LEU A 389 -26.62 -23.34 -4.34
N GLY A 390 -27.28 -23.43 -5.50
CA GLY A 390 -28.53 -22.72 -5.79
C GLY A 390 -28.43 -21.23 -5.46
N ILE A 391 -29.38 -20.73 -4.68
CA ILE A 391 -29.44 -19.32 -4.23
C ILE A 391 -28.21 -18.87 -3.42
N TRP A 392 -27.39 -19.79 -2.91
CA TRP A 392 -26.19 -19.50 -2.11
C TRP A 392 -24.93 -19.26 -2.95
N GLU A 393 -24.98 -19.50 -4.26
CA GLU A 393 -23.82 -19.34 -5.14
C GLU A 393 -23.16 -17.94 -5.08
N PRO A 394 -23.91 -16.82 -5.09
CA PRO A 394 -23.31 -15.49 -5.03
C PRO A 394 -22.48 -15.24 -3.76
N ALA A 395 -22.78 -15.95 -2.66
CA ALA A 395 -22.05 -15.79 -1.41
C ALA A 395 -20.60 -16.33 -1.46
N LEU A 396 -20.29 -17.22 -2.42
CA LEU A 396 -18.93 -17.74 -2.63
C LEU A 396 -18.10 -16.90 -3.60
N ARG A 397 -18.71 -16.29 -4.62
CA ARG A 397 -17.98 -15.55 -5.67
C ARG A 397 -17.26 -14.29 -5.17
N GLN A 398 -17.67 -13.73 -4.04
CA GLN A 398 -17.02 -12.57 -3.41
C GLN A 398 -15.98 -12.96 -2.34
N ALA A 399 -15.57 -14.23 -2.29
CA ALA A 399 -14.50 -14.71 -1.41
C ALA A 399 -13.17 -14.95 -2.15
N THR A 400 -13.20 -14.88 -3.48
CA THR A 400 -12.06 -14.70 -4.38
C THR A 400 -11.97 -13.24 -4.75
#